data_AF-A0A1H9XFK7-F1
#
_entry.id   AF-A0A1H9XFK7-F1
#
_cell.length_a   1.000
_cell.length_b   1.000
_cell.length_c   1.000
_cell.angle_alpha   90.00
_cell.angle_beta   90.00
_cell.angle_gamma   90.00
#
_symmetry.space_group_name_H-M   'P 1'
#
loop_
_entity.id
_entity.type
_entity.pdbx_description
1 polymer ?
#
loop_
_entity_poly.entity_id
_entity_poly.type
_entity_poly.pdbx_seq_one_letter_code
_entity_poly.pdbx_strand_id
1 'polypeptide(L)'
;YHGHFKCNRSRLTELPALWAYARDLFQTPGFGDTVDFAQIKEHYYAVHRDINPTGIVPKGPDLATWLTPHGRESLGGTPFGNGTPPGPPREPVDPAHTPLP
;
A
#
# COMPACT_ATOMS: atom_id res chain seq x y z
N TYR A 1 4.07 9.99 -1.86
CA TYR A 1 5.46 10.46 -1.69
C TYR A 1 6.23 10.63 -3.00
N HIS A 2 6.51 9.56 -3.76
CA HIS A 2 7.40 9.61 -4.95
C HIS A 2 7.15 10.80 -5.90
N GLY A 3 5.89 11.00 -6.33
CA GLY A 3 5.49 12.16 -7.14
C GLY A 3 5.35 13.44 -6.30
N HIS A 4 4.33 13.47 -5.43
CA HIS A 4 3.95 14.68 -4.66
C HIS A 4 5.11 15.35 -3.91
N PHE A 5 5.95 14.58 -3.22
CA PHE A 5 7.08 15.07 -2.44
C PHE A 5 8.43 14.91 -3.15
N LYS A 6 8.43 14.48 -4.41
CA LYS A 6 9.64 14.37 -5.24
C LYS A 6 10.71 13.43 -4.67
N CYS A 7 10.33 12.47 -3.82
CA CYS A 7 11.23 11.42 -3.33
C CYS A 7 11.44 10.36 -4.43
N ASN A 8 12.16 10.72 -5.49
CA ASN A 8 12.08 10.05 -6.80
C ASN A 8 13.39 9.42 -7.30
N ARG A 9 14.32 9.03 -6.42
CA ARG A 9 15.50 8.24 -6.82
C ARG A 9 15.08 6.92 -7.50
N SER A 10 14.10 6.24 -6.90
CA SER A 10 13.52 4.99 -7.40
C SER A 10 12.12 4.84 -6.82
N ARG A 11 11.21 4.18 -7.54
CA ARG A 11 9.91 3.75 -7.02
C ARG A 11 10.12 2.61 -6.02
N LEU A 12 9.16 2.42 -5.11
CA LEU A 12 9.20 1.29 -4.19
C LEU A 12 9.27 -0.05 -4.95
N THR A 13 8.53 -0.18 -6.06
CA THR A 13 8.50 -1.36 -6.92
C THR A 13 9.82 -1.70 -7.60
N GLU A 14 10.78 -0.76 -7.63
CA GLU A 14 12.12 -0.94 -8.21
C GLU A 14 13.17 -1.34 -7.17
N LEU A 15 12.77 -1.51 -5.90
CA LEU A 15 13.65 -1.88 -4.79
C LEU A 15 13.29 -3.30 -4.34
N PRO A 16 13.95 -4.36 -4.87
CA PRO A 16 13.42 -5.73 -4.79
C PRO A 16 13.15 -6.24 -3.37
N ALA A 17 14.11 -6.04 -2.46
CA ALA A 17 13.96 -6.47 -1.06
C ALA A 17 12.86 -5.69 -0.33
N LEU A 18 12.79 -4.36 -0.53
CA LEU A 18 11.78 -3.51 0.09
C LEU A 18 10.39 -3.74 -0.50
N TRP A 19 10.30 -4.01 -1.79
CA TRP A 19 9.03 -4.30 -2.44
C TRP A 19 8.47 -5.67 -2.07
N ALA A 20 9.34 -6.67 -1.94
CA ALA A 20 8.95 -7.97 -1.39
C ALA A 20 8.44 -7.81 0.05
N TYR A 21 9.17 -7.10 0.90
CA TYR A 21 8.76 -6.84 2.28
C TYR A 21 7.45 -6.05 2.39
N ALA A 22 7.25 -5.02 1.57
CA ALA A 22 6.03 -4.23 1.59
C ALA A 22 4.79 -5.06 1.21
N ARG A 23 4.90 -5.93 0.20
CA ARG A 23 3.81 -6.82 -0.22
C ARG A 23 3.52 -7.91 0.80
N ASP A 24 4.56 -8.46 1.42
CA ASP A 24 4.46 -9.42 2.54
C ASP A 24 3.61 -8.84 3.68
N LEU A 25 3.93 -7.62 4.11
CA LEU A 25 3.10 -6.92 5.09
C LEU A 25 1.70 -6.62 4.54
N PHE A 26 1.57 -6.06 3.34
CA PHE A 26 0.27 -5.70 2.78
C PHE A 26 -0.70 -6.89 2.68
N GLN A 27 -0.19 -8.08 2.32
CA GLN A 27 -0.98 -9.31 2.21
C GLN A 27 -1.20 -10.01 3.56
N THR A 28 -0.55 -9.54 4.63
CA THR A 28 -0.79 -10.03 6.00
C THR A 28 -2.09 -9.42 6.56
N PRO A 29 -3.00 -10.22 7.14
CA PRO A 29 -4.24 -9.71 7.74
C PRO A 29 -3.98 -8.63 8.79
N GLY A 30 -4.79 -7.56 8.78
CA GLY A 30 -4.63 -6.37 9.63
C GLY A 30 -3.74 -5.27 9.05
N PHE A 31 -3.17 -5.46 7.86
CA PHE A 31 -2.39 -4.43 7.16
C PHE A 31 -3.14 -3.92 5.93
N GLY A 32 -3.09 -4.63 4.80
CA GLY A 32 -3.66 -4.13 3.54
C GLY A 32 -5.17 -3.90 3.60
N ASP A 33 -5.88 -4.66 4.43
CA ASP A 33 -7.31 -4.53 4.70
C ASP A 33 -7.70 -3.24 5.44
N THR A 34 -6.71 -2.43 5.83
CA THR A 34 -6.89 -1.09 6.42
C THR A 34 -6.35 0.04 5.56
N VAL A 35 -5.79 -0.26 4.37
CA VAL A 35 -5.15 0.74 3.51
C VAL A 35 -6.12 1.24 2.43
N ASP A 36 -6.63 2.45 2.61
CA ASP A 36 -7.43 3.16 1.60
C ASP A 36 -6.55 4.05 0.70
N PHE A 37 -6.25 3.58 -0.51
CA PHE A 37 -5.36 4.33 -1.42
C PHE A 37 -6.02 5.60 -1.99
N ALA A 38 -7.35 5.64 -2.11
CA ALA A 38 -8.04 6.81 -2.64
C ALA A 38 -8.01 7.96 -1.62
N GLN A 39 -8.36 7.70 -0.36
CA GLN A 39 -8.28 8.68 0.72
C GLN A 39 -6.85 9.17 0.92
N ILE A 40 -5.87 8.27 0.87
CA ILE A 40 -4.44 8.65 0.93
C ILE A 40 -4.13 9.67 -0.17
N LYS A 41 -4.45 9.34 -1.43
CA LYS A 41 -4.13 10.22 -2.57
C LYS A 41 -4.89 11.53 -2.50
N GLU A 42 -6.19 11.50 -2.18
CA GLU A 42 -7.03 12.68 -2.06
C GLU A 42 -6.48 13.63 -0.99
N HIS A 43 -6.18 13.12 0.21
CA HIS A 43 -5.61 13.93 1.27
C HIS A 43 -4.35 14.66 0.80
N TYR A 44 -3.36 13.93 0.27
CA TYR A 44 -2.10 14.55 -0.13
C TYR A 44 -2.26 15.53 -1.29
N TYR A 45 -3.00 15.17 -2.34
CA TYR A 45 -3.06 15.97 -3.56
C TYR A 45 -4.08 17.11 -3.50
N ALA A 46 -5.17 16.98 -2.73
CA ALA A 46 -6.21 17.99 -2.63
C ALA A 46 -5.98 18.98 -1.46
N VAL A 47 -5.40 18.53 -0.33
CA VAL A 47 -5.17 19.40 0.84
C VAL A 47 -3.91 20.25 0.69
N HIS A 48 -2.81 19.70 0.18
CA HIS A 48 -1.53 20.43 0.08
C HIS A 48 -1.51 21.38 -1.13
N ARG A 49 -2.35 22.41 -1.11
CA ARG A 49 -2.46 23.40 -2.21
C ARG A 49 -1.20 24.21 -2.43
N ASP A 50 -0.36 24.39 -1.41
CA ASP A 50 0.94 25.04 -1.57
C ASP A 50 1.93 24.21 -2.42
N ILE A 51 1.77 22.88 -2.43
CA ILE A 51 2.60 21.95 -3.20
C ILE A 51 1.93 21.60 -4.53
N ASN A 52 0.61 21.40 -4.54
CA ASN A 52 -0.20 21.08 -5.70
C ASN A 52 -1.39 22.07 -5.84
N PRO A 53 -1.16 23.28 -6.39
CA PRO A 53 -2.22 24.29 -6.49
C PRO A 53 -3.44 23.83 -7.28
N THR A 54 -3.22 23.01 -8.32
CA THR A 54 -4.29 22.48 -9.17
C THR A 54 -5.26 21.58 -8.41
N GLY A 55 -4.82 20.94 -7.32
CA GLY A 55 -5.60 19.93 -6.60
C GLY A 55 -5.87 18.65 -7.39
N ILE A 56 -5.28 18.50 -8.58
CA ILE A 56 -5.49 17.30 -9.41
C ILE A 56 -4.89 16.10 -8.70
N VAL A 57 -5.70 15.06 -8.50
CA VAL A 57 -5.31 13.77 -7.94
C VAL A 57 -4.96 12.82 -9.09
N PRO A 58 -3.71 12.31 -9.20
CA PRO A 58 -3.34 11.38 -10.24
C PRO A 58 -4.17 10.09 -10.18
N LYS A 59 -4.53 9.50 -11.33
CA LYS A 59 -5.22 8.20 -11.36
C LYS A 59 -4.32 7.04 -10.96
N GLY A 60 -3.06 7.02 -11.41
CA GLY A 60 -2.09 6.00 -11.02
C GLY A 60 -1.62 6.09 -9.56
N PRO A 61 -0.68 5.20 -9.15
CA PRO A 61 -0.18 4.04 -9.91
C PRO A 61 -1.21 2.90 -9.99
N ASP A 62 -0.92 1.88 -10.81
CA ASP A 62 -1.66 0.62 -10.78
C ASP A 62 -1.37 -0.14 -9.47
N LEU A 63 -2.44 -0.54 -8.77
CA LEU A 63 -2.38 -1.19 -7.47
C LEU A 63 -2.37 -2.72 -7.57
N ALA A 64 -2.66 -3.32 -8.73
CA ALA A 64 -2.69 -4.78 -8.88
C ALA A 64 -1.37 -5.45 -8.48
N THR A 65 -0.26 -4.73 -8.62
CA THR A 65 1.08 -5.24 -8.27
C THR A 65 1.24 -5.55 -6.77
N TRP A 66 0.42 -4.98 -5.88
CA TRP A 66 0.45 -5.27 -4.44
C TRP A 66 0.11 -6.72 -4.12
N LEU A 67 -0.66 -7.40 -4.97
CA LEU A 67 -1.10 -8.79 -4.76
C LEU A 67 -0.21 -9.83 -5.45
N THR A 68 0.87 -9.39 -6.10
CA THR A 68 1.81 -10.33 -6.73
C THR A 68 2.60 -11.10 -5.66
N PRO A 69 2.97 -12.37 -5.88
CA PRO A 69 3.73 -13.17 -4.91
C PRO A 69 5.04 -12.50 -4.48
N HIS A 70 5.28 -12.40 -3.17
CA HIS A 70 6.45 -11.69 -2.64
C HIS A 70 7.67 -12.58 -2.35
N GLY A 71 7.50 -13.89 -2.18
CA GLY A 71 8.60 -14.86 -2.04
C GLY A 71 9.35 -14.80 -0.70
N ARG A 72 8.78 -14.10 0.30
CA ARG A 72 9.45 -13.85 1.59
C ARG A 72 9.40 -15.05 2.52
N GLU A 73 8.45 -15.96 2.30
CA GLU A 73 8.35 -17.24 2.97
C GLU A 73 9.62 -18.09 2.85
N SER A 74 10.40 -17.91 1.76
CA SER A 74 11.69 -18.59 1.57
C SER A 74 12.75 -18.22 2.62
N LEU A 75 12.56 -17.11 3.34
CA LEU A 75 13.44 -16.66 4.42
C LEU A 75 13.02 -17.20 5.80
N GLY A 76 11.96 -18.01 5.85
CA GLY A 76 11.38 -18.53 7.08
C GLY A 76 10.63 -17.47 7.90
N GLY A 77 10.49 -17.73 9.20
CA GLY A 77 9.75 -16.86 10.12
C GLY A 77 8.27 -17.23 10.25
N THR A 78 7.66 -16.70 11.30
CA THR A 78 6.25 -16.94 11.65
C THR A 78 5.64 -15.59 12.03
N PRO A 79 4.91 -14.90 11.14
CA PRO A 79 4.44 -13.53 11.37
C PRO A 79 3.68 -13.34 12.68
N PHE A 80 2.96 -14.38 13.13
CA PHE A 80 2.18 -14.37 14.37
C PHE A 80 2.79 -15.25 15.49
N GLY A 81 3.96 -15.86 15.29
CA GLY A 81 4.56 -16.78 16.25
C GLY A 81 3.61 -17.93 16.61
N ASN A 82 3.29 -18.06 17.90
CA ASN A 82 2.31 -19.02 18.42
C ASN A 82 0.85 -18.51 18.38
N GLY A 83 0.63 -17.28 17.94
CA GLY A 83 -0.69 -16.67 17.79
C GLY A 83 -1.32 -16.93 16.42
N THR A 84 -2.50 -16.35 16.20
CA THR A 84 -3.25 -16.45 14.95
C THR A 84 -3.43 -15.07 14.31
N PRO A 85 -3.54 -15.00 12.97
CA PRO A 85 -3.94 -13.76 12.30
C PRO A 85 -5.31 -13.27 12.83
N PRO A 86 -5.56 -11.95 12.83
CA PRO A 86 -6.88 -11.42 13.11
C PRO A 86 -7.89 -11.84 12.03
N GLY A 87 -9.18 -11.78 12.37
CA GLY A 87 -10.25 -11.82 11.38
C GLY A 87 -10.35 -10.51 10.58
N PRO A 88 -11.23 -10.43 9.57
CA PRO A 88 -11.42 -9.23 8.78
C PRO A 88 -11.91 -8.04 9.64
N PRO A 89 -11.61 -6.79 9.21
CA PRO A 89 -12.08 -5.60 9.90
C PRO A 89 -13.62 -5.51 9.91
N ARG A 90 -14.17 -4.86 10.95
CA ARG A 90 -15.62 -4.61 11.05
C ARG A 90 -16.10 -3.63 9.97
N GLU A 91 -15.26 -2.67 9.62
CA GLU A 91 -15.48 -1.66 8.60
C GLU A 91 -14.43 -1.87 7.50
N PRO A 92 -14.79 -2.56 6.41
CA PRO A 92 -13.85 -2.79 5.31
C PRO A 92 -13.63 -1.50 4.52
N VAL A 93 -12.42 -1.37 3.94
CA VAL A 93 -12.10 -0.34 2.95
C VAL A 93 -13.00 -0.51 1.72
N ASP A 94 -13.39 0.59 1.08
CA ASP A 94 -14.15 0.56 -0.17
C ASP A 94 -13.39 -0.27 -1.23
N PRO A 95 -14.01 -1.30 -1.85
CA PRO A 95 -13.36 -2.12 -2.88
C PRO A 95 -12.83 -1.32 -4.08
N ALA A 96 -13.35 -0.13 -4.36
CA ALA A 96 -12.81 0.74 -5.41
C ALA A 96 -11.47 1.40 -5.02
N HIS A 97 -11.10 1.38 -3.73
CA HIS A 97 -9.94 2.06 -3.17
C HIS A 97 -8.77 1.13 -2.84
N THR A 98 -8.97 -0.19 -2.97
CA THR A 98 -7.97 -1.21 -2.63
C THR A 98 -7.91 -2.28 -3.72
N PRO A 99 -6.74 -2.89 -4.00
CA PRO A 99 -6.66 -4.04 -4.90
C PRO A 99 -7.13 -5.36 -4.25
N LEU A 100 -7.37 -5.37 -2.93
CA LEU A 100 -7.83 -6.56 -2.21
C LEU A 100 -9.24 -6.98 -2.67
N PRO A 101 -9.52 -8.30 -2.68
CA PRO A 101 -10.82 -8.84 -3.08
C PRO A 101 -11.93 -8.59 -2.05
#